data_AF-A0A535DKI1-F1
#
_entry.id   AF-A0A535DKI1-F1
#
_cell.length_a   1.000
_cell.length_b   1.000
_cell.length_c   1.000
_cell.angle_alpha   90.00
_cell.angle_beta   90.00
_cell.angle_gamma   90.00
#
_symmetry.space_group_name_H-M   'P 1'
#
loop_
_entity.id
_entity.type
_entity.pdbx_description
1 polymer ?
#
loop_
_entity_poly.entity_id
_entity_poly.type
_entity_poly.pdbx_seq_one_letter_code
_entity_poly.pdbx_strand_id
1 'polypeptide(L)'
;MTAEGDWIQREGYLPRLERIASELAAEWGLELGPRIAAGRYSYVAPAGPDAILKIVPAEDIDADHIADALRFWNGDGAVRLLRHDAARRALLL
;
A
#
# COMPACT_ATOMS: atom_id res chain seq x y z
N MET A 1 3.01 8.03 -25.87
CA MET A 1 2.25 7.24 -24.88
C MET A 1 2.72 7.72 -23.52
N THR A 2 2.13 8.82 -23.04
CA THR A 2 2.47 9.40 -21.74
C THR A 2 2.10 8.38 -20.68
N ALA A 3 3.04 7.97 -19.84
CA ALA A 3 2.66 7.34 -18.59
C ALA A 3 1.83 8.37 -17.82
N GLU A 4 0.51 8.24 -17.87
CA GLU A 4 -0.41 8.89 -16.95
C GLU A 4 0.03 8.39 -15.57
N GLY A 5 0.91 9.11 -14.88
CA GLY A 5 1.83 8.44 -13.94
C GLY A 5 2.26 9.30 -12.77
N ASP A 6 1.36 10.12 -12.23
CA ASP A 6 1.61 10.74 -10.92
C ASP A 6 0.31 11.15 -10.21
N TRP A 7 -0.64 10.21 -10.10
CA TRP A 7 -1.92 10.46 -9.41
C TRP A 7 -1.75 10.86 -7.94
N ILE A 8 -0.67 10.44 -7.28
CA ILE A 8 -0.39 10.86 -5.89
C ILE A 8 -0.16 12.37 -5.77
N GLN A 9 0.33 13.03 -6.83
CA GLN A 9 0.50 14.49 -6.85
C GLN A 9 -0.79 15.25 -7.14
N ARG A 10 -1.86 14.56 -7.56
CA ARG A 10 -3.16 15.20 -7.74
C ARG A 10 -3.66 15.65 -6.37
N GLU A 11 -4.20 16.86 -6.33
CA GLU A 11 -4.74 17.44 -5.10
C GLU A 11 -5.79 16.50 -4.47
N GLY A 12 -5.69 16.30 -3.15
CA GLY A 12 -6.59 15.44 -2.38
C GLY A 12 -6.33 13.93 -2.51
N TYR A 13 -5.47 13.50 -3.43
CA TYR A 13 -5.22 12.07 -3.66
C TYR A 13 -4.41 11.43 -2.52
N LEU A 14 -3.25 12.01 -2.18
CA LEU A 14 -2.44 11.56 -1.06
C LEU A 14 -3.21 11.64 0.29
N PRO A 15 -3.90 12.74 0.64
CA PRO A 15 -4.74 12.81 1.84
C PRO A 15 -5.78 11.68 1.95
N ARG A 16 -6.38 11.27 0.82
CA ARG A 16 -7.31 10.13 0.79
C ARG A 16 -6.62 8.83 1.19
N LEU A 17 -5.42 8.56 0.66
CA LEU A 17 -4.66 7.36 1.01
C LEU A 17 -4.18 7.39 2.47
N GLU A 18 -3.74 8.56 2.96
CA GLU A 18 -3.35 8.76 4.35
C GLU A 18 -4.51 8.49 5.32
N ARG A 19 -5.73 8.91 4.97
CA ARG A 19 -6.93 8.59 5.75
C ARG A 19 -7.17 7.08 5.80
N ILE A 20 -7.11 6.39 4.66
CA ILE A 20 -7.28 4.92 4.61
C ILE A 20 -6.20 4.23 5.46
N ALA A 21 -4.96 4.73 5.40
CA ALA A 21 -3.85 4.19 6.20
C ALA A 21 -4.11 4.31 7.70
N SER A 22 -4.58 5.48 8.14
CA SER A 22 -4.92 5.74 9.54
C SER A 22 -6.07 4.85 10.03
N GLU A 23 -7.12 4.70 9.22
CA GLU A 23 -8.26 3.81 9.52
C GLU A 23 -7.80 2.35 9.68
N LEU A 24 -7.00 1.86 8.72
CA LEU A 24 -6.47 0.50 8.78
C LEU A 24 -5.49 0.29 9.92
N ALA A 25 -4.65 1.28 10.24
CA ALA A 25 -3.75 1.21 11.37
C ALA A 25 -4.51 1.07 12.69
N ALA A 26 -5.58 1.83 12.88
CA ALA A 26 -6.45 1.69 14.04
C ALA A 26 -7.15 0.33 14.07
N GLU A 27 -7.71 -0.12 12.95
CA GLU A 27 -8.39 -1.42 12.84
C GLU A 27 -7.45 -2.62 13.06
N TRP A 28 -6.18 -2.49 12.66
CA TRP A 28 -5.20 -3.58 12.68
C TRP A 28 -4.24 -3.51 13.86
N GLY A 29 -4.31 -2.44 14.66
CA GLY A 29 -3.41 -2.22 15.81
C GLY A 29 -1.98 -1.94 15.39
N LEU A 30 -1.77 -1.16 14.33
CA LEU A 30 -0.45 -0.82 13.79
C LEU A 30 0.02 0.56 14.26
N GLU A 31 1.32 0.69 14.48
CA GLU A 31 1.99 1.98 14.67
C GLU A 31 2.62 2.41 13.35
N LEU A 32 2.05 3.44 12.70
CA LEU A 32 2.57 3.93 11.44
C LEU A 32 3.75 4.89 11.65
N GLY A 33 4.84 4.61 10.96
CA GLY A 33 5.97 5.53 10.82
C GLY A 33 5.71 6.62 9.76
N PRO A 34 6.69 7.50 9.53
CA PRO A 34 6.61 8.50 8.46
C PRO A 34 6.44 7.86 7.08
N ARG A 35 5.66 8.50 6.21
CA ARG A 35 5.49 8.07 4.81
C ARG A 35 6.84 8.06 4.09
N ILE A 36 7.10 7.01 3.33
CA ILE A 36 8.29 6.86 2.49
C ILE A 36 8.06 7.60 1.18
N ALA A 37 8.75 8.73 0.98
CA ALA A 37 8.58 9.58 -0.22
C ALA A 37 8.97 8.89 -1.54
N ALA A 38 9.78 7.82 -1.50
CA ALA A 38 10.11 7.02 -2.68
C ALA A 38 8.92 6.20 -3.23
N GLY A 39 7.86 5.99 -2.43
CA GLY A 39 6.59 5.41 -2.87
C GLY A 39 5.78 6.40 -3.70
N ARG A 40 6.20 6.67 -4.94
CA ARG A 40 5.59 7.71 -5.79
C ARG A 40 4.19 7.37 -6.30
N TYR A 41 3.87 6.08 -6.39
CA TYR A 41 2.62 5.57 -6.97
C TYR A 41 1.69 4.92 -5.95
N SER A 42 2.05 4.90 -4.68
CA SER A 42 1.27 4.27 -3.61
C SER A 42 1.57 4.95 -2.29
N TYR A 43 0.62 4.92 -1.35
CA TYR A 43 0.99 5.25 0.03
C TYR A 43 1.84 4.10 0.57
N VAL A 44 2.98 4.42 1.17
CA VAL A 44 3.88 3.45 1.78
C VAL A 44 4.42 4.04 3.09
N ALA A 45 4.27 3.31 4.19
CA ALA A 45 4.81 3.69 5.49
C ALA A 45 5.21 2.44 6.31
N PRO A 46 6.22 2.55 7.19
CA PRO A 46 6.47 1.54 8.21
C PRO A 46 5.23 1.30 9.08
N ALA A 47 4.99 0.07 9.47
CA ALA A 47 3.89 -0.36 10.34
C ALA A 47 4.44 -1.19 11.51
N GLY A 48 5.32 -0.58 12.31
CA GLY A 48 6.20 -1.27 13.26
C GLY A 48 7.59 -1.56 12.68
N PRO A 49 8.43 -2.31 13.42
CA PRO A 49 9.82 -2.55 13.04
C PRO A 49 10.00 -3.49 11.84
N ASP A 50 9.07 -4.42 11.64
CA ASP A 50 9.21 -5.55 10.70
C ASP A 50 8.12 -5.59 9.63
N ALA A 51 7.38 -4.49 9.43
CA ALA A 51 6.29 -4.45 8.46
C ALA A 51 6.17 -3.11 7.73
N ILE A 52 5.63 -3.15 6.52
CA ILE A 52 5.27 -2.00 5.69
C ILE A 52 3.78 -2.06 5.38
N LEU A 53 3.08 -0.96 5.63
CA LEU A 53 1.73 -0.75 5.09
C LEU A 53 1.85 -0.08 3.71
N LYS A 54 1.32 -0.74 2.68
CA LYS A 54 1.19 -0.21 1.33
C LYS A 54 -0.28 -0.12 0.93
N ILE A 55 -0.70 1.03 0.43
CA ILE A 55 -2.04 1.22 -0.16
C ILE A 55 -1.87 1.53 -1.64
N VAL A 56 -2.40 0.64 -2.45
CA VAL A 56 -2.38 0.73 -3.91
C VAL A 56 -3.56 1.62 -4.37
N PRO A 57 -3.32 2.68 -5.15
CA PRO A 57 -4.37 3.49 -5.74
C PRO A 57 -5.36 2.68 -6.58
N ALA A 58 -6.62 3.12 -6.64
CA ALA A 58 -7.66 2.42 -7.39
C ALA A 58 -7.43 2.46 -8.92
N GLU A 59 -6.69 3.46 -9.39
CA GLU A 59 -6.36 3.74 -10.78
C GLU A 59 -5.22 2.84 -11.29
N ASP A 60 -4.44 2.25 -10.38
CA ASP A 60 -3.41 1.28 -10.74
C ASP A 60 -4.07 -0.09 -10.99
N ILE A 61 -4.74 -0.23 -12.13
CA ILE A 61 -5.52 -1.43 -12.48
C ILE A 61 -4.63 -2.68 -12.62
N ASP A 62 -3.36 -2.51 -12.96
CA ASP A 62 -2.40 -3.62 -13.12
C ASP A 62 -2.01 -4.26 -11.78
N ALA A 63 -2.31 -3.58 -10.67
CA ALA A 63 -1.92 -4.01 -9.33
C ALA A 63 -2.94 -4.94 -8.62
N ASP A 64 -4.06 -5.29 -9.26
CA ASP A 64 -5.12 -6.14 -8.66
C ASP A 64 -4.63 -7.54 -8.28
N HIS A 65 -3.63 -8.07 -8.98
CA HIS A 65 -3.09 -9.42 -8.76
C HIS A 65 -1.90 -9.47 -7.80
N ILE A 66 -1.44 -8.34 -7.26
CA ILE A 66 -0.25 -8.29 -6.40
C ILE A 66 -0.43 -9.15 -5.15
N ALA A 67 -1.60 -9.08 -4.50
CA ALA A 67 -1.85 -9.85 -3.29
C ALA A 67 -1.80 -11.36 -3.56
N ASP A 68 -2.35 -11.82 -4.68
CA ASP A 68 -2.35 -13.24 -5.05
C ASP A 68 -0.94 -13.73 -5.39
N ALA A 69 -0.16 -12.93 -6.12
CA ALA A 69 1.24 -13.21 -6.39
C ALA A 69 2.05 -13.33 -5.09
N LEU A 70 1.89 -12.40 -4.15
CA LEU A 70 2.62 -12.44 -2.87
C LEU A 70 2.22 -13.63 -2.00
N ARG A 71 0.94 -14.05 -2.02
CA ARG A 71 0.49 -15.29 -1.36
C ARG A 71 1.09 -16.53 -2.02
N PHE A 72 1.21 -16.53 -3.35
CA PHE A 72 1.80 -17.64 -4.10
C PHE A 72 3.29 -17.82 -3.74
N TRP A 73 4.08 -16.73 -3.77
CA TRP A 73 5.50 -16.78 -3.45
C TRP A 73 5.78 -16.95 -1.96
N ASN A 74 4.97 -16.38 -1.07
CA ASN A 74 5.03 -16.59 0.39
C ASN A 74 6.43 -16.49 1.04
N GLY A 75 7.25 -15.53 0.61
CA GLY A 75 8.62 -15.39 1.13
C GLY A 75 9.71 -16.09 0.29
N ASP A 76 9.34 -16.86 -0.73
CA ASP A 76 10.27 -17.47 -1.67
C ASP A 76 10.64 -16.46 -2.78
N GLY A 77 11.74 -15.74 -2.56
CA GLY A 77 12.21 -14.70 -3.49
C GLY A 77 11.38 -13.40 -3.51
N ALA A 78 10.33 -13.30 -2.70
CA ALA A 78 9.48 -12.12 -2.53
C ALA A 78 9.23 -11.81 -1.05
N VAL A 79 8.77 -10.60 -0.73
CA VAL A 79 8.29 -10.28 0.63
C VAL A 79 7.02 -11.08 0.96
N ARG A 80 6.76 -11.32 2.24
CA ARG A 80 5.54 -12.02 2.69
C ARG A 80 4.37 -11.05 2.71
N LEU A 81 3.17 -11.56 2.44
CA LEU A 81 1.93 -10.81 2.69
C LEU A 81 1.41 -11.17 4.08
N LEU A 82 1.54 -10.26 5.03
CA LEU A 82 1.11 -10.44 6.41
C LEU A 82 -0.42 -10.27 6.56
N ARG A 83 -0.99 -9.31 5.84
CA ARG A 83 -2.44 -9.03 5.82
C ARG A 83 -2.86 -8.31 4.55
N HIS A 84 -4.11 -8.45 4.15
CA HIS A 84 -4.65 -7.81 2.94
C HIS A 84 -6.12 -7.40 3.14
N ASP A 85 -6.46 -6.17 2.74
CA ASP A 85 -7.83 -5.69 2.54
C ASP A 85 -8.01 -5.35 1.06
N ALA A 86 -8.77 -6.20 0.36
CA ALA A 86 -9.00 -6.06 -1.08
C ALA A 86 -9.87 -4.84 -1.41
N ALA A 87 -10.85 -4.50 -0.56
CA ALA A 87 -11.77 -3.39 -0.82
C ALA A 87 -11.04 -2.05 -0.76
N ARG A 88 -10.07 -1.93 0.15
CA ARG A 88 -9.24 -0.73 0.32
C ARG A 88 -7.88 -0.82 -0.39
N ARG A 89 -7.63 -1.93 -1.10
CA ARG A 89 -6.38 -2.25 -1.82
C ARG A 89 -5.13 -2.08 -0.94
N ALA A 90 -5.21 -2.56 0.29
CA ALA A 90 -4.17 -2.39 1.30
C ALA A 90 -3.42 -3.70 1.58
N LEU A 91 -2.10 -3.65 1.52
CA LEU A 91 -1.19 -4.75 1.76
C LEU A 91 -0.33 -4.43 2.99
N LEU A 92 -0.34 -5.34 3.97
CA LEU A 92 0.66 -5.35 5.03
C LEU A 92 1.71 -6.38 4.64
N LEU A 93 2.95 -5.91 4.46
CA LEU A 93 4.09 -6.68 3.97
C LEU A 93 5.16 -6.83 5.06
#